data_AF-C7N0N3-F1
#
_entry.id   AF-C7N0N3-F1
#
_cell.length_a   1.000
_cell.length_b   1.000
_cell.length_c   1.000
_cell.angle_alpha   90.00
_cell.angle_beta   90.00
_cell.angle_gamma   90.00
#
_symmetry.space_group_name_H-M   'P 1'
#
loop_
_entity.id
_entity.type
_entity.pdbx_description
1 polymer ?
#
loop_
_entity_poly.entity_id
_entity_poly.type
_entity_poly.pdbx_seq_one_letter_code
_entity_poly.pdbx_strand_id
1 'polypeptide(L)'
;MNDRYQQENLGQTRKSAASLKPKSKAAASVRIADNKKTDKQKREAAKARRAEAAERERAFYNPPTERFHKLRRLWLICIFGAILLTIIGSFFIARADETAVYSWIFLVPAYIAIGFAMWLDMSKIRKVRIAYQEEMVKKYGAKKAAEKAAEEVAAWEVEHPRWTLSSLFGGKKKADAAAAEEETTDAK
;
A
#
# COMPACT_ATOMS: atom_id res chain seq x y z
N MET A 1 -17.62 55.68 25.56
CA MET A 1 -17.42 54.76 26.71
C MET A 1 -16.13 55.21 27.40
N ASN A 2 -16.19 55.63 28.66
CA ASN A 2 -15.14 56.43 29.33
C ASN A 2 -13.86 55.66 29.68
N ASP A 3 -12.70 56.17 29.26
CA ASP A 3 -11.32 55.76 29.63
C ASP A 3 -10.90 56.13 31.07
N ARG A 4 -11.86 56.35 31.98
CA ARG A 4 -11.62 57.06 33.24
C ARG A 4 -11.63 56.19 34.50
N TYR A 5 -11.73 54.86 34.39
CA TYR A 5 -11.96 53.98 35.55
C TYR A 5 -11.14 52.68 35.63
N GLN A 6 -9.98 52.57 34.98
CA GLN A 6 -9.13 51.38 35.14
C GLN A 6 -7.66 51.65 35.48
N GLN A 7 -7.34 52.84 35.99
CA GLN A 7 -6.07 53.08 36.66
C GLN A 7 -6.32 53.35 38.15
N GLU A 8 -6.17 52.31 38.96
CA GLU A 8 -5.87 52.46 40.38
C GLU A 8 -4.47 51.87 40.66
N ASN A 9 -3.52 52.82 40.71
CA ASN A 9 -2.51 52.97 41.76
C ASN A 9 -1.49 51.85 41.98
N LEU A 10 -0.29 52.12 41.47
CA LEU A 10 0.97 51.59 41.96
C LEU A 10 1.16 51.94 43.45
N GLY A 11 1.06 50.94 44.31
CA GLY A 11 1.61 50.96 45.66
C GLY A 11 2.92 50.17 45.72
N GLN A 12 4.04 50.79 45.35
CA GLN A 12 5.36 50.27 45.72
C GLN A 12 5.63 50.58 47.20
N THR A 13 5.77 49.54 48.02
CA THR A 13 6.66 49.42 49.21
C THR A 13 6.29 48.10 49.90
N ARG A 14 7.18 47.22 50.36
CA ARG A 14 8.59 47.32 50.74
C ARG A 14 9.22 45.92 50.61
N LYS A 15 10.46 45.88 50.13
CA LYS A 15 11.46 44.80 50.10
C LYS A 15 11.11 43.55 50.93
N SER A 16 10.82 42.43 50.26
CA SER A 16 11.08 41.10 50.82
C SER A 16 12.14 40.44 49.94
N ALA A 17 13.23 40.04 50.57
CA ALA A 17 14.47 39.51 50.01
C ALA A 17 14.31 38.09 49.40
N ALA A 18 13.32 37.90 48.53
CA ALA A 18 13.03 36.62 47.87
C ALA A 18 13.21 36.67 46.34
N SER A 19 13.78 37.76 45.79
CA SER A 19 14.02 37.92 44.35
C SER A 19 15.43 37.56 43.88
N LEU A 20 16.27 36.98 44.74
CA LEU A 20 17.49 36.28 44.30
C LEU A 20 17.13 34.83 43.91
N LYS A 21 16.45 34.70 42.76
CA LYS A 21 16.40 33.43 42.04
C LYS A 21 17.84 33.11 41.60
N PRO A 22 18.41 31.92 41.87
CA PRO A 22 19.59 31.49 41.12
C PRO A 22 19.20 31.48 39.64
N LYS A 23 19.93 32.20 38.80
CA LYS A 23 19.87 32.05 37.33
C LYS A 23 20.47 30.69 36.98
N SER A 24 19.76 29.59 37.26
CA SER A 24 20.07 28.31 36.62
C SER A 24 19.44 28.31 35.24
N LYS A 25 20.23 28.69 34.23
CA LYS A 25 20.05 28.19 32.86
C LYS A 25 20.36 26.69 32.86
N ALA A 26 19.48 25.86 33.44
CA ALA A 26 19.65 24.41 33.45
C ALA A 26 18.34 23.68 33.78
N ALA A 27 17.30 23.97 32.99
CA ALA A 27 16.15 23.08 32.80
C ALA A 27 15.35 23.60 31.60
N ALA A 28 15.99 23.63 30.42
CA ALA A 28 15.19 23.45 29.21
C ALA A 28 14.55 22.07 29.39
N SER A 29 13.25 22.05 29.68
CA SER A 29 12.50 20.79 29.75
C SER A 29 12.81 20.03 28.47
N VAL A 30 13.53 18.92 28.60
CA VAL A 30 13.61 17.92 27.55
C VAL A 30 12.17 17.42 27.44
N ARG A 31 11.40 18.00 26.52
CA ARG A 31 10.14 17.40 26.09
C ARG A 31 10.55 16.11 25.41
N ILE A 32 10.53 15.02 26.17
CA ILE A 32 10.49 13.68 25.63
C ILE A 32 9.17 13.64 24.87
N ALA A 33 9.22 13.85 23.56
CA ALA A 33 8.06 13.72 22.71
C ALA A 33 7.61 12.26 22.84
N ASP A 34 6.50 12.02 23.53
CA ASP A 34 5.87 10.71 23.55
C ASP A 34 5.62 10.30 22.09
N ASN A 35 6.31 9.27 21.62
CA ASN A 35 6.15 8.65 20.31
C ASN A 35 4.80 7.90 20.19
N LYS A 36 3.76 8.40 20.84
CA LYS A 36 2.39 7.93 20.68
C LYS A 36 1.77 8.73 19.55
N LYS A 37 1.72 8.11 18.37
CA LYS A 37 0.97 8.63 17.21
C LYS A 37 -0.41 9.10 17.68
N THR A 38 -0.74 10.35 17.40
CA THR A 38 -2.07 10.91 17.72
C THR A 38 -3.16 10.09 17.03
N ASP A 39 -4.36 10.00 17.61
CA ASP A 39 -5.42 9.17 17.03
C ASP A 39 -5.81 9.63 15.60
N LYS A 40 -5.55 10.90 15.29
CA LYS A 40 -5.65 11.47 13.93
C LYS A 40 -4.62 10.84 12.98
N GLN A 41 -3.35 10.74 13.39
CA GLN A 41 -2.30 10.05 12.62
C GLN A 41 -2.58 8.54 12.48
N LYS A 42 -3.20 7.89 13.48
CA LYS A 42 -3.63 6.49 13.36
C LYS A 42 -4.77 6.32 12.35
N ARG A 43 -5.76 7.22 12.32
CA ARG A 43 -6.85 7.21 11.32
C ARG A 43 -6.33 7.46 9.91
N GLU A 44 -5.40 8.38 9.74
CA GLU A 44 -4.78 8.67 8.44
C GLU A 44 -3.92 7.50 7.96
N ALA A 45 -3.13 6.88 8.84
CA ALA A 45 -2.39 5.65 8.53
C ALA A 45 -3.32 4.47 8.18
N ALA A 46 -4.48 4.35 8.86
CA ALA A 46 -5.48 3.32 8.54
C ALA A 46 -6.16 3.58 7.19
N LYS A 47 -6.46 4.84 6.85
CA LYS A 47 -6.98 5.22 5.52
C LYS A 47 -5.95 4.96 4.43
N ALA A 48 -4.69 5.34 4.63
CA ALA A 48 -3.60 5.07 3.68
C ALA A 48 -3.41 3.57 3.47
N ARG A 49 -3.42 2.75 4.53
CA ARG A 49 -3.39 1.29 4.42
C ARG A 49 -4.56 0.71 3.64
N ARG A 50 -5.77 1.24 3.82
CA ARG A 50 -6.95 0.81 3.05
C ARG A 50 -6.87 1.23 1.58
N ALA A 51 -6.38 2.44 1.30
CA ALA A 51 -6.19 2.93 -0.06
C ALA A 51 -5.13 2.09 -0.80
N GLU A 52 -3.98 1.84 -0.17
CA GLU A 52 -2.97 0.95 -0.75
C GLU A 52 -3.49 -0.48 -0.93
N ALA A 53 -4.29 -1.00 0.00
CA ALA A 53 -4.91 -2.30 -0.16
C ALA A 53 -5.89 -2.32 -1.35
N ALA A 54 -6.70 -1.28 -1.51
CA ALA A 54 -7.66 -1.16 -2.62
C ALA A 54 -6.95 -0.99 -3.98
N GLU A 55 -5.89 -0.21 -4.06
CA GLU A 55 -5.07 -0.08 -5.28
C GLU A 55 -4.39 -1.40 -5.64
N ARG A 56 -3.85 -2.13 -4.65
CA ARG A 56 -3.29 -3.47 -4.86
C ARG A 56 -4.35 -4.47 -5.32
N GLU A 57 -5.56 -4.39 -4.75
CA GLU A 57 -6.67 -5.26 -5.13
C GLU A 57 -7.10 -5.02 -6.59
N ARG A 58 -7.00 -3.76 -7.05
CA ARG A 58 -7.29 -3.35 -8.43
C ARG A 58 -6.20 -3.78 -9.41
N ALA A 59 -4.93 -3.66 -9.03
CA ALA A 59 -3.79 -4.04 -9.87
C ALA A 59 -3.71 -5.55 -10.12
N PHE A 60 -4.12 -6.37 -9.14
CA PHE A 60 -4.07 -7.84 -9.22
C PHE A 60 -5.45 -8.49 -9.27
N TYR A 61 -6.46 -7.75 -9.74
CA TYR A 61 -7.87 -8.16 -9.68
C TYR A 61 -8.19 -9.43 -10.48
N ASN A 62 -7.49 -9.65 -11.60
CA ASN A 62 -7.72 -10.80 -12.47
C ASN A 62 -6.55 -11.80 -12.34
N PRO A 63 -6.66 -12.85 -11.52
CA PRO A 63 -5.63 -13.87 -11.41
C PRO A 63 -5.55 -14.67 -12.73
N PRO A 64 -4.45 -14.60 -13.50
CA PRO A 64 -4.27 -15.36 -14.73
C PRO A 64 -3.85 -16.80 -14.39
N THR A 65 -4.67 -17.50 -13.59
CA THR A 65 -4.42 -18.90 -13.25
C THR A 65 -5.42 -19.77 -14.01
N GLU A 66 -4.93 -20.79 -14.73
CA GLU A 66 -5.80 -21.70 -15.49
C GLU A 66 -6.86 -22.38 -14.61
N ARG A 67 -6.49 -22.65 -13.36
CA ARG A 67 -7.37 -23.23 -12.35
C ARG A 67 -8.54 -22.30 -12.02
N PHE A 68 -8.30 -20.99 -11.89
CA PHE A 68 -9.36 -19.99 -11.71
C PHE A 68 -10.30 -19.96 -12.92
N HIS A 69 -9.77 -19.98 -14.14
CA HIS A 69 -10.60 -19.98 -15.35
C HIS A 69 -11.46 -21.24 -15.50
N LYS A 70 -10.97 -22.42 -15.08
CA LYS A 70 -11.76 -23.66 -15.04
C LYS A 70 -12.91 -23.55 -14.02
N LEU A 71 -12.60 -23.09 -12.81
CA LEU A 71 -13.61 -22.86 -11.75
C LEU A 71 -14.64 -21.80 -12.13
N ARG A 72 -14.19 -20.70 -12.75
CA ARG A 72 -15.06 -19.62 -13.23
C ARG A 72 -15.96 -20.09 -14.36
N ARG A 73 -15.46 -20.92 -15.30
CA ARG A 73 -16.29 -21.55 -16.33
C ARG A 73 -17.34 -22.48 -15.72
N LEU A 74 -16.97 -23.33 -14.76
CA LEU A 74 -17.93 -24.20 -14.07
C LEU A 74 -19.00 -23.38 -13.34
N TRP A 75 -18.61 -22.32 -12.64
CA TRP A 75 -19.55 -21.39 -12.00
C TRP A 75 -20.48 -20.71 -13.02
N LEU A 76 -19.94 -20.24 -14.14
CA LEU A 76 -20.75 -19.67 -15.22
C LEU A 76 -21.72 -20.71 -15.79
N ILE A 77 -21.28 -21.94 -16.04
CA ILE A 77 -22.15 -23.04 -16.51
C ILE A 77 -23.29 -23.29 -15.51
N CYS A 78 -23.01 -23.29 -14.21
CA CYS A 78 -24.05 -23.43 -13.19
C CYS A 78 -25.05 -22.25 -13.21
N ILE A 79 -24.59 -21.01 -13.34
CA ILE A 79 -25.46 -19.83 -13.40
C ILE A 79 -26.29 -19.82 -14.69
N PHE A 80 -25.67 -19.96 -15.85
CA PHE A 80 -26.38 -20.00 -17.13
C PHE A 80 -27.31 -21.21 -17.23
N GLY A 81 -26.88 -22.37 -16.74
CA GLY A 81 -27.72 -23.57 -16.65
C GLY A 81 -28.94 -23.33 -15.76
N ALA A 82 -28.78 -22.71 -14.60
CA ALA A 82 -29.91 -22.37 -13.72
C ALA A 82 -30.89 -21.39 -14.37
N ILE A 83 -30.38 -20.36 -15.06
CA ILE A 83 -31.23 -19.39 -15.77
C ILE A 83 -32.02 -20.10 -16.88
N LEU A 84 -31.35 -20.92 -17.70
CA LEU A 84 -31.99 -21.68 -18.77
C LEU A 84 -33.06 -22.64 -18.23
N LEU A 85 -32.75 -23.40 -17.18
CA LEU A 85 -33.70 -24.29 -16.50
C LEU A 85 -34.91 -23.52 -15.94
N THR A 86 -34.69 -22.33 -15.39
CA THR A 86 -35.77 -21.48 -14.89
C THR A 86 -36.68 -20.99 -16.01
N ILE A 87 -36.10 -20.57 -17.15
CA ILE A 87 -36.87 -20.15 -18.34
C ILE A 87 -37.69 -21.32 -18.89
N ILE A 88 -37.08 -22.49 -19.05
CA ILE A 88 -37.75 -23.70 -19.55
C ILE A 88 -38.86 -24.13 -18.58
N GLY A 89 -38.58 -24.16 -17.27
CA GLY A 89 -39.59 -24.46 -16.25
C GLY A 89 -40.76 -23.49 -16.28
N SER A 90 -40.49 -22.19 -16.44
CA SER A 90 -41.51 -21.14 -16.54
C SER A 90 -42.37 -21.27 -17.81
N PHE A 91 -41.76 -21.69 -18.92
CA PHE A 91 -42.47 -21.95 -20.17
C PHE A 91 -43.49 -23.10 -20.04
N PHE A 92 -43.14 -24.17 -19.31
CA PHE A 92 -44.08 -25.25 -19.02
C PHE A 92 -45.21 -24.81 -18.09
N ILE A 93 -44.94 -23.98 -17.07
CA ILE A 93 -46.00 -23.39 -16.23
C ILE A 93 -47.01 -22.60 -17.09
N ALA A 94 -46.54 -21.86 -18.09
CA ALA A 94 -47.40 -21.08 -18.98
C ALA A 94 -48.24 -21.92 -19.97
N ARG A 95 -47.97 -23.24 -20.10
CA ARG A 95 -48.64 -24.15 -21.06
C ARG A 95 -49.74 -25.03 -20.45
N ALA A 96 -50.16 -24.75 -19.20
CA ALA A 96 -51.27 -25.38 -18.47
C ALA A 96 -51.01 -26.77 -17.83
N ASP A 97 -52.00 -27.20 -17.05
CA ASP A 97 -51.91 -28.03 -15.82
C ASP A 97 -51.28 -29.41 -15.96
N GLU A 98 -51.40 -30.06 -17.12
CA GLU A 98 -50.78 -31.39 -17.37
C GLU A 98 -49.25 -31.33 -17.39
N THR A 99 -48.67 -30.13 -17.57
CA THR A 99 -47.21 -29.96 -17.61
C THR A 99 -46.59 -29.48 -16.30
N ALA A 100 -47.39 -29.38 -15.23
CA ALA A 100 -46.91 -28.95 -13.92
C ALA A 100 -45.80 -29.84 -13.35
N VAL A 101 -45.82 -31.15 -13.62
CA VAL A 101 -44.75 -32.06 -13.20
C VAL A 101 -43.41 -31.68 -13.88
N TYR A 102 -43.45 -31.26 -15.15
CA TYR A 102 -42.24 -30.85 -15.87
C TYR A 102 -41.66 -29.55 -15.35
N SER A 103 -42.48 -28.61 -14.86
CA SER A 103 -41.94 -27.38 -14.27
C SER A 103 -41.13 -27.66 -13.01
N TRP A 104 -41.58 -28.58 -12.15
CA TRP A 104 -40.83 -29.01 -10.96
C TRP A 104 -39.52 -29.72 -11.32
N ILE A 105 -39.53 -30.55 -12.36
CA ILE A 105 -38.32 -31.23 -12.86
C ILE A 105 -37.23 -30.25 -13.28
N PHE A 106 -37.59 -29.06 -13.79
CA PHE A 106 -36.60 -28.05 -14.19
C PHE A 106 -36.30 -27.04 -13.07
N LEU A 107 -37.28 -26.69 -12.24
CA LEU A 107 -37.11 -25.74 -11.14
C LEU A 107 -36.24 -26.30 -10.02
N VAL A 108 -36.47 -27.53 -9.58
CA VAL A 108 -35.71 -28.12 -8.45
C VAL A 108 -34.20 -28.17 -8.76
N PRO A 109 -33.76 -28.68 -9.92
CA PRO A 109 -32.35 -28.60 -10.31
C PRO A 109 -31.84 -27.17 -10.48
N ALA A 110 -32.66 -26.22 -10.94
CA ALA A 110 -32.25 -24.82 -11.05
C ALA A 110 -31.88 -24.24 -9.68
N TYR A 111 -32.71 -24.46 -8.65
CA TYR A 111 -32.41 -24.02 -7.28
C TYR A 111 -31.16 -24.70 -6.72
N ILE A 112 -30.97 -26.00 -6.96
CA ILE A 112 -29.75 -26.72 -6.56
C ILE A 112 -28.52 -26.13 -7.25
N ALA A 113 -28.61 -25.84 -8.55
CA ALA A 113 -27.51 -25.24 -9.32
C ALA A 113 -27.14 -23.83 -8.81
N ILE A 114 -28.11 -23.02 -8.40
CA ILE A 114 -27.87 -21.71 -7.75
C ILE A 114 -27.13 -21.90 -6.42
N GLY A 115 -27.61 -22.82 -5.56
CA GLY A 115 -26.96 -23.12 -4.29
C GLY A 115 -25.52 -23.61 -4.47
N PHE A 116 -25.29 -24.50 -5.44
CA PHE A 116 -23.96 -24.98 -5.79
C PHE A 116 -23.06 -23.89 -6.36
N ALA A 117 -23.59 -22.99 -7.19
CA ALA A 117 -22.84 -21.84 -7.71
C ALA A 117 -22.37 -20.91 -6.58
N MET A 118 -23.24 -20.61 -5.60
CA MET A 118 -22.88 -19.82 -4.42
C MET A 118 -21.80 -20.50 -3.57
N TRP A 119 -21.92 -21.83 -3.38
CA TRP A 119 -20.89 -22.60 -2.67
C TRP A 119 -19.54 -22.61 -3.39
N LEU A 120 -19.52 -22.77 -4.72
CA LEU A 120 -18.32 -22.72 -5.54
C LEU A 120 -17.61 -21.36 -5.47
N ASP A 121 -18.38 -20.27 -5.53
CA ASP A 121 -17.85 -18.91 -5.48
C ASP A 121 -17.17 -18.63 -4.13
N MET A 122 -17.86 -18.97 -3.04
CA MET A 122 -17.39 -18.74 -1.67
C MET A 122 -16.23 -19.67 -1.28
N SER A 123 -16.26 -20.94 -1.69
CA SER A 123 -15.29 -21.92 -1.24
C SER A 123 -14.03 -21.97 -2.10
N LYS A 124 -14.17 -22.04 -3.43
CA LYS A 124 -13.04 -22.35 -4.31
C LYS A 124 -12.55 -21.11 -5.05
N ILE A 125 -13.44 -20.31 -5.63
CA ILE A 125 -13.06 -19.11 -6.40
C ILE A 125 -12.46 -18.06 -5.48
N ARG A 126 -13.10 -17.78 -4.33
CA ARG A 126 -12.59 -16.82 -3.35
C ARG A 126 -11.22 -17.22 -2.79
N LYS A 127 -11.00 -18.49 -2.48
CA LYS A 127 -9.69 -18.98 -1.96
C LYS A 127 -8.58 -18.83 -2.99
N VAL A 128 -8.84 -19.16 -4.25
CA VAL A 128 -7.85 -19.00 -5.33
C VAL A 128 -7.53 -17.52 -5.56
N ARG A 129 -8.53 -16.63 -5.50
CA ARG A 129 -8.30 -15.19 -5.62
C ARG A 129 -7.44 -14.64 -4.48
N ILE A 130 -7.74 -15.02 -3.23
CA ILE A 130 -6.97 -14.60 -2.06
C ILE A 130 -5.53 -15.12 -2.14
N ALA A 131 -5.34 -16.39 -2.47
CA ALA A 131 -4.00 -16.98 -2.61
C ALA A 131 -3.16 -16.25 -3.68
N TYR A 132 -3.77 -15.92 -4.82
CA TYR A 132 -3.10 -15.14 -5.87
C TYR A 132 -2.73 -13.73 -5.39
N GLN A 133 -3.64 -13.05 -4.68
CA GLN A 133 -3.36 -11.73 -4.11
C GLN A 133 -2.22 -11.79 -3.09
N GLU A 134 -2.16 -12.82 -2.25
CA GLU A 134 -1.05 -13.04 -1.31
C GLU A 134 0.29 -13.25 -2.02
N GLU A 135 0.32 -14.04 -3.10
CA GLU A 135 1.53 -14.24 -3.90
C GLU A 135 2.00 -12.94 -4.56
N MET A 136 1.08 -12.15 -5.11
CA MET A 136 1.43 -10.87 -5.73
C MET A 136 1.90 -9.85 -4.70
N VAL A 137 1.29 -9.80 -3.51
CA VAL A 137 1.77 -8.94 -2.41
C VAL A 137 3.18 -9.36 -1.97
N LYS A 138 3.50 -10.65 -1.90
CA LYS A 138 4.85 -11.12 -1.57
C LYS A 138 5.87 -10.72 -2.64
N LYS A 139 5.57 -10.98 -3.91
CA LYS A 139 6.49 -10.70 -5.04
C LYS A 139 6.72 -9.20 -5.25
N TYR A 140 5.65 -8.41 -5.35
CA TYR A 140 5.76 -6.97 -5.57
C TYR A 140 6.16 -6.21 -4.30
N GLY A 141 5.76 -6.68 -3.12
CA GLY A 141 6.23 -6.14 -1.84
C GLY A 141 7.73 -6.33 -1.64
N ALA A 142 8.26 -7.51 -1.95
CA ALA A 142 9.70 -7.77 -1.89
C ALA A 142 10.48 -6.96 -2.93
N LYS A 143 9.98 -6.85 -4.16
CA LYS A 143 10.61 -6.00 -5.20
C LYS A 143 10.64 -4.53 -4.79
N LYS A 144 9.52 -3.98 -4.30
CA LYS A 144 9.45 -2.59 -3.84
C LYS A 144 10.38 -2.32 -2.64
N ALA A 145 10.51 -3.29 -1.73
CA ALA A 145 11.45 -3.19 -0.62
C ALA A 145 12.92 -3.23 -1.09
N ALA A 146 13.24 -4.09 -2.06
CA ALA A 146 14.57 -4.17 -2.64
C ALA A 146 14.93 -2.91 -3.45
N GLU A 147 14.01 -2.36 -4.22
CA GLU A 147 14.18 -1.12 -4.97
C GLU A 147 14.41 0.07 -4.03
N LYS A 148 13.62 0.18 -2.96
CA LYS A 148 13.81 1.22 -1.94
C LYS A 148 15.15 1.08 -1.20
N ALA A 149 15.57 -0.15 -0.90
CA ALA A 149 16.88 -0.40 -0.31
C ALA A 149 18.02 -0.04 -1.27
N ALA A 150 17.87 -0.33 -2.57
CA ALA A 150 18.84 0.05 -3.59
C ALA A 150 18.91 1.57 -3.78
N GLU A 151 17.76 2.27 -3.74
CA GLU A 151 17.69 3.73 -3.80
C GLU A 151 18.31 4.38 -2.55
N GLU A 152 18.08 3.83 -1.36
CA GLU A 152 18.72 4.27 -0.12
C GLU A 152 20.24 4.06 -0.13
N VAL A 153 20.70 2.91 -0.67
CA VAL A 153 22.14 2.64 -0.84
C VAL A 153 22.76 3.56 -1.89
N ALA A 154 22.08 3.80 -3.01
CA ALA A 154 22.53 4.74 -4.04
C ALA A 154 22.55 6.18 -3.52
N ALA A 155 21.55 6.61 -2.75
CA ALA A 155 21.52 7.90 -2.09
C ALA A 155 22.67 8.03 -1.07
N TRP A 156 22.95 6.97 -0.31
CA TRP A 156 24.07 6.93 0.62
C TRP A 156 25.43 6.99 -0.10
N GLU A 157 25.59 6.33 -1.25
CA GLU A 157 26.80 6.42 -2.08
C GLU A 157 27.00 7.79 -2.73
N VAL A 158 25.90 8.49 -3.07
CA VAL A 158 25.96 9.87 -3.58
C VAL A 158 26.32 10.86 -2.47
N GLU A 159 25.78 10.69 -1.26
CA GLU A 159 26.09 11.55 -0.10
C GLU A 159 27.47 11.26 0.51
N HIS A 160 27.92 10.01 0.48
CA HIS A 160 29.22 9.57 0.98
C HIS A 160 30.02 8.99 -0.18
N PRO A 161 30.55 9.84 -1.09
CA PRO A 161 31.42 9.36 -2.15
C PRO A 161 32.55 8.60 -1.47
N ARG A 162 32.59 7.28 -1.70
CA ARG A 162 33.57 6.37 -1.11
C ARG A 162 34.93 6.97 -1.41
N TRP A 163 35.60 7.50 -0.40
CA TRP A 163 36.97 7.96 -0.52
C TRP A 163 37.79 6.75 -1.00
N THR A 164 38.02 6.70 -2.31
CA THR A 164 38.75 5.62 -2.93
C THR A 164 40.19 5.76 -2.46
N LEU A 165 40.74 4.69 -1.87
CA LEU A 165 42.14 4.62 -1.47
C LEU A 165 43.12 4.92 -2.63
N SER A 166 42.65 4.97 -3.88
CA SER A 166 43.39 5.44 -5.04
C SER A 166 43.74 6.94 -5.00
N SER A 167 43.06 7.76 -4.18
CA SER A 167 43.42 9.18 -4.02
C SER A 167 44.44 9.43 -2.91
N LEU A 168 44.70 8.45 -2.03
CA LEU A 168 45.68 8.58 -0.95
C LEU A 168 47.04 7.92 -1.24
N PHE A 169 47.11 7.03 -2.24
CA PHE A 169 48.36 6.39 -2.67
C PHE A 169 48.63 6.67 -4.16
N GLY A 170 49.34 7.77 -4.44
CA GLY A 170 50.02 8.02 -5.72
C GLY A 170 49.09 8.56 -6.81
N GLY A 171 49.24 9.81 -7.25
CA GLY A 171 50.50 10.36 -7.72
C GLY A 171 50.65 10.07 -9.22
N LYS A 172 50.31 11.07 -10.04
CA LYS A 172 51.00 11.38 -11.30
C LYS A 172 51.11 10.22 -12.31
N LYS A 173 50.02 9.93 -13.03
CA LYS A 173 50.09 9.12 -14.28
C LYS A 173 49.05 9.52 -15.32
N LYS A 174 48.85 10.82 -15.51
CA LYS A 174 48.01 11.37 -16.59
C LYS A 174 48.61 12.55 -17.35
N ALA A 175 49.88 12.89 -17.10
CA ALA A 175 50.59 13.89 -17.90
C ALA A 175 51.51 13.23 -18.95
N ASP A 176 52.04 12.04 -18.68
CA ASP A 176 53.08 11.43 -19.53
C ASP A 176 52.51 10.56 -20.68
N ALA A 177 51.20 10.31 -20.70
CA ALA A 177 50.55 9.58 -21.80
C ALA A 177 50.15 10.49 -22.98
N ALA A 178 50.06 11.81 -22.76
CA ALA A 178 49.72 12.77 -23.81
C ALA A 178 50.95 13.29 -24.57
N ALA A 179 52.15 13.26 -23.95
CA ALA A 179 53.39 13.69 -24.60
C ALA A 179 54.02 12.63 -25.51
N ALA A 180 53.62 11.35 -25.40
CA ALA A 180 54.16 10.27 -26.20
C ALA A 180 53.42 10.05 -27.55
N GLU A 181 52.25 10.64 -27.75
CA GLU A 181 51.52 10.53 -29.02
C GLU A 181 51.90 11.62 -30.04
N GLU A 182 52.31 12.83 -29.62
CA GLU A 182 52.69 13.90 -30.57
C GLU A 182 54.08 13.71 -31.20
N GLU A 183 55.01 13.00 -30.57
CA GLU A 183 56.37 12.81 -31.15
C GLU A 183 56.42 11.71 -32.23
N THR A 184 55.35 10.90 -32.38
CA THR A 184 55.32 9.80 -33.36
C THR A 184 54.67 10.15 -34.69
N THR A 185 54.07 11.34 -34.83
CA THR A 185 53.36 11.76 -36.06
C THR A 185 54.16 12.65 -37.00
N ASP A 186 55.35 13.14 -36.61
CA ASP A 186 56.15 14.09 -37.41
C ASP A 186 57.42 13.48 -38.05
N ALA A 187 57.54 12.15 -38.07
CA ALA A 187 58.59 11.44 -38.79
C ALA A 187 57.99 10.55 -39.90
N LYS A 188 57.48 11.18 -40.97
CA LYS A 188 57.24 10.50 -42.24
C LYS A 188 57.51 11.40 -43.43
#